data_AF-G3J3A9-F1
#
_entry.id   AF-G3J3A9-F1
#
_cell.length_a   1.000
_cell.length_b   1.000
_cell.length_c   1.000
_cell.angle_alpha   90.00
_cell.angle_beta   90.00
_cell.angle_gamma   90.00
#
_symmetry.space_group_name_H-M   'P 1'
#
loop_
_entity.id
_entity.type
_entity.pdbx_description
1 polymer ?
#
loop_
_entity_poly.entity_id
_entity_poly.type
_entity_poly.pdbx_seq_one_letter_code
_entity_poly.pdbx_strand_id
1 'polypeptide(L)'
;METDDQIASPNRAAIEAARNVYHTVQRTFPEAVADFESKWAAFQVVCRSLPTSASPGDSMRTDEFETLKKQGPKILAFLVFKLTTDIELNSYGVFLCKSPTLILVNDPEYCGIPDNDLISKEVLQRYANQIVELSFQRNKVYQELVKAWKEHCAEFKFLLSRGVCCAGDEYWDLLEVGPAFIPHLMVEYSHDRGGYWYELIHEIIHGRTTEAYAIFMRDKWFDVWREFLNGSEYEQAPKYIPNEWDLYFTGAGKKPGPQSSGSGLVEMIGLEAVVPKRRDDLLGRPYPLLDRAAKLADFWSLRTTRLQPLGAGSVTPLIGIGTPISINTIVTPLIGIGTPISIRTIKIQGVRTFPKSAAEGGLGQEMLQLRGRCQR
;
A
#
# COMPACT_ATOMS: atom_id res chain seq x y z
N MET A 1 34.61 -24.69 -13.68
CA MET A 1 33.27 -24.68 -14.32
C MET A 1 32.70 -23.32 -14.00
N GLU A 2 33.06 -22.31 -14.81
CA GLU A 2 32.51 -20.96 -14.72
C GLU A 2 31.06 -21.05 -15.23
N THR A 3 30.10 -20.96 -14.32
CA THR A 3 28.75 -20.59 -14.74
C THR A 3 28.87 -19.14 -15.20
N ASP A 4 28.58 -18.94 -16.49
CA ASP A 4 28.40 -17.63 -17.10
C ASP A 4 27.25 -16.94 -16.35
N ASP A 5 27.59 -16.24 -15.26
CA ASP A 5 26.69 -15.49 -14.38
C ASP A 5 26.18 -14.26 -15.13
N GLN A 6 25.49 -14.48 -16.24
CA GLN A 6 24.79 -13.44 -16.97
C GLN A 6 23.87 -12.73 -15.99
N ILE A 7 24.07 -11.43 -15.85
CA ILE A 7 23.26 -10.59 -14.97
C ILE A 7 21.84 -10.61 -15.53
N ALA A 8 20.97 -11.41 -14.92
CA ALA A 8 19.60 -11.52 -15.34
C ALA A 8 18.95 -10.14 -15.26
N SER A 9 18.42 -9.66 -16.39
CA SER A 9 17.61 -8.45 -16.41
C SER A 9 16.36 -8.66 -15.54
N PRO A 10 15.83 -7.61 -14.90
CA PRO A 10 14.65 -7.74 -14.08
C PRO A 10 13.46 -8.17 -14.94
N ASN A 11 12.51 -8.88 -14.32
CA ASN A 11 11.32 -9.34 -15.03
C ASN A 11 10.60 -8.14 -15.68
N ARG A 12 10.16 -8.29 -16.94
CA ARG A 12 9.38 -7.26 -17.64
C ARG A 12 8.14 -6.83 -16.83
N ALA A 13 7.50 -7.76 -16.12
CA ALA A 13 6.37 -7.44 -15.25
C ALA A 13 6.77 -6.55 -14.06
N ALA A 14 7.98 -6.74 -13.50
CA ALA A 14 8.52 -5.91 -12.43
C ALA A 14 8.80 -4.48 -12.91
N ILE A 15 9.41 -4.35 -14.11
CA ILE A 15 9.64 -3.04 -14.75
C ILE A 15 8.32 -2.30 -14.96
N GLU A 16 7.31 -2.99 -15.51
CA GLU A 16 6.00 -2.39 -15.77
C GLU A 16 5.26 -2.03 -14.47
N ALA A 17 5.37 -2.84 -13.43
CA ALA A 17 4.80 -2.53 -12.12
C ALA A 17 5.44 -1.28 -11.52
N ALA A 18 6.77 -1.16 -11.53
CA ALA A 18 7.48 0.02 -11.03
C ALA A 18 7.08 1.29 -11.80
N ARG A 19 6.99 1.20 -13.14
CA ARG A 19 6.50 2.28 -14.01
C ARG A 19 5.07 2.70 -13.66
N ASN A 20 4.17 1.74 -13.47
CA ASN A 20 2.77 2.01 -13.16
C ASN A 20 2.61 2.69 -11.81
N VAL A 21 3.35 2.24 -10.80
CA VAL A 21 3.39 2.88 -9.48
C VAL A 21 3.86 4.34 -9.61
N TYR A 22 5.01 4.55 -10.26
CA TYR A 22 5.57 5.90 -10.45
C TYR A 22 4.57 6.84 -11.13
N HIS A 23 3.99 6.43 -12.27
CA HIS A 23 3.05 7.29 -12.99
C HIS A 23 1.72 7.50 -12.26
N THR A 24 1.28 6.53 -11.46
CA THR A 24 0.09 6.70 -10.62
C THR A 24 0.33 7.74 -9.54
N VAL A 25 1.48 7.66 -8.87
CA VAL A 25 1.88 8.68 -7.88
C VAL A 25 2.08 10.03 -8.56
N GLN A 26 2.75 10.09 -9.71
CA GLN A 26 2.95 11.34 -10.48
C GLN A 26 1.63 12.02 -10.86
N ARG A 27 0.63 11.24 -11.27
CA ARG A 27 -0.70 11.78 -11.61
C ARG A 27 -1.41 12.34 -10.38
N THR A 28 -1.22 11.72 -9.22
CA THR A 28 -1.95 12.03 -7.99
C THR A 28 -1.25 13.12 -7.16
N PHE A 29 0.09 13.10 -7.13
CA PHE A 29 0.99 13.95 -6.34
C PHE A 29 2.16 14.41 -7.22
N PRO A 30 1.91 15.27 -8.23
CA PRO A 30 2.96 15.69 -9.16
C PRO A 30 4.08 16.45 -8.47
N GLU A 31 3.82 17.20 -7.39
CA GLU A 31 4.87 17.93 -6.67
C GLU A 31 5.87 16.98 -5.99
N ALA A 32 5.39 15.90 -5.37
CA ALA A 32 6.27 14.89 -4.76
C ALA A 32 7.23 14.27 -5.78
N VAL A 33 6.74 13.98 -6.98
CA VAL A 33 7.58 13.44 -8.06
C VAL A 33 8.54 14.51 -8.57
N ALA A 34 8.10 15.75 -8.76
CA ALA A 34 8.97 16.84 -9.20
C ALA A 34 10.11 17.14 -8.21
N ASP A 35 9.81 17.14 -6.90
CA ASP A 35 10.78 17.31 -5.83
C ASP A 35 11.83 16.18 -5.83
N PHE A 36 11.37 14.92 -5.92
CA PHE A 36 12.28 13.77 -6.05
C PHE A 36 13.15 13.87 -7.31
N GLU A 37 12.57 14.16 -8.47
CA GLU A 37 13.30 14.27 -9.74
C GLU A 37 14.36 15.37 -9.70
N SER A 38 14.05 16.51 -9.07
CA SER A 38 15.01 17.60 -8.87
C SER A 38 16.19 17.17 -8.00
N LYS A 39 15.94 16.52 -6.85
CA LYS A 39 16.98 16.01 -5.95
C LYS A 39 17.80 14.90 -6.60
N TRP A 40 17.14 14.01 -7.35
CA TRP A 40 17.78 12.94 -8.11
C TRP A 40 18.71 13.49 -9.20
N ALA A 41 18.26 14.48 -9.95
CA ALA A 41 19.06 15.12 -10.99
C ALA A 41 20.31 15.80 -10.41
N ALA A 42 20.19 16.50 -9.28
CA ALA A 42 21.33 17.09 -8.58
C ALA A 42 22.36 16.02 -8.17
N PHE A 43 21.90 14.93 -7.56
CA PHE A 43 22.76 13.80 -7.20
C PHE A 43 23.45 13.17 -8.42
N GLN A 44 22.73 12.97 -9.52
CA GLN A 44 23.26 12.45 -10.78
C GLN A 44 24.38 13.34 -11.37
N VAL A 45 24.24 14.66 -11.30
CA VAL A 45 25.28 15.60 -11.75
C VAL A 45 26.55 15.40 -10.94
N VAL A 46 26.43 15.29 -9.61
CA VAL A 46 27.59 15.05 -8.75
C VAL A 46 28.26 13.72 -9.06
N CYS A 47 27.49 12.62 -9.15
CA CYS A 47 28.01 11.31 -9.51
C CYS A 47 28.81 11.33 -10.84
N ARG A 48 28.35 12.08 -11.84
CA ARG A 48 29.03 12.19 -13.15
C ARG A 48 30.24 13.10 -13.14
N SER A 49 30.28 14.06 -12.21
CA SER A 49 31.41 14.99 -12.05
C SER A 49 32.59 14.36 -11.32
N LEU A 50 32.38 13.22 -10.65
CA LEU A 50 33.44 12.52 -9.95
C LEU A 50 34.49 11.95 -10.93
N PRO A 51 35.79 12.03 -10.59
CA PRO A 51 36.85 11.41 -11.39
C PRO A 51 36.61 9.92 -11.61
N THR A 52 37.08 9.35 -12.72
CA THR A 52 37.02 7.90 -12.95
C THR A 52 37.75 7.09 -11.88
N SER A 53 38.72 7.70 -11.19
CA SER A 53 39.43 7.12 -10.05
C SER A 53 38.68 7.20 -8.72
N ALA A 54 37.56 7.93 -8.66
CA ALA A 54 36.77 8.05 -7.45
C ALA A 54 36.15 6.70 -7.10
N SER A 55 36.14 6.39 -5.80
CA SER A 55 35.43 5.23 -5.31
C SER A 55 33.92 5.45 -5.43
N PRO A 56 33.12 4.38 -5.64
CA PRO A 56 31.66 4.51 -5.59
C PRO A 56 31.15 5.15 -4.29
N GLY A 57 31.86 4.93 -3.18
CA GLY A 57 31.55 5.52 -1.87
C GLY A 57 31.73 7.04 -1.79
N ASP A 58 32.51 7.66 -2.69
CA ASP A 58 32.67 9.11 -2.70
C ASP A 58 31.36 9.82 -3.04
N SER A 59 30.51 9.20 -3.88
CA SER A 59 29.17 9.72 -4.18
C SER A 59 28.25 9.74 -2.95
N MET A 60 28.46 8.84 -1.99
CA MET A 60 27.66 8.73 -0.78
C MET A 60 27.99 9.81 0.27
N ARG A 61 29.11 10.52 0.11
CA ARG A 61 29.58 11.55 1.05
C ARG A 61 29.15 12.97 0.66
N THR A 62 28.24 13.08 -0.30
CA THR A 62 27.81 14.34 -0.90
C THR A 62 26.53 14.86 -0.23
N ASP A 63 26.35 16.18 -0.24
CA ASP A 63 25.16 16.82 0.32
C ASP A 63 23.89 16.41 -0.45
N GLU A 64 24.00 16.15 -1.75
CA GLU A 64 22.92 15.68 -2.61
C GLU A 64 22.48 14.25 -2.23
N PHE A 65 23.44 13.38 -1.92
CA PHE A 65 23.14 12.04 -1.41
C PHE A 65 22.43 12.11 -0.06
N GLU A 66 22.94 12.91 0.88
CA GLU A 66 22.29 13.08 2.20
C GLU A 66 20.90 13.72 2.07
N THR A 67 20.70 14.63 1.12
CA THR A 67 19.39 15.23 0.83
C THR A 67 18.36 14.17 0.39
N LEU A 68 18.75 13.24 -0.50
CA LEU A 68 17.89 12.12 -0.90
C LEU A 68 17.65 11.15 0.27
N LYS A 69 18.69 10.83 1.03
CA LYS A 69 18.61 9.94 2.19
C LYS A 69 17.65 10.46 3.27
N LYS A 70 17.64 11.76 3.54
CA LYS A 70 16.71 12.41 4.49
C LYS A 70 15.25 12.31 4.07
N GLN A 71 14.96 12.04 2.78
CA GLN A 71 13.58 11.76 2.35
C GLN A 71 13.08 10.41 2.88
N GLY A 72 13.97 9.51 3.32
CA GLY A 72 13.63 8.23 3.93
C GLY A 72 12.89 7.27 2.99
N PRO A 73 12.17 6.28 3.54
CA PRO A 73 11.56 5.20 2.74
C PRO A 73 10.49 5.65 1.73
N LYS A 74 9.92 6.85 1.88
CA LYS A 74 8.85 7.32 0.99
C LYS A 74 9.31 7.55 -0.45
N ILE A 75 10.61 7.70 -0.71
CA ILE A 75 11.14 7.82 -2.08
C ILE A 75 11.43 6.46 -2.72
N LEU A 76 11.24 5.34 -2.02
CA LEU A 76 11.64 4.02 -2.53
C LEU A 76 10.92 3.66 -3.83
N ALA A 77 9.63 3.94 -3.95
CA ALA A 77 8.87 3.70 -5.18
C ALA A 77 9.47 4.45 -6.39
N PHE A 78 9.97 5.67 -6.17
CA PHE A 78 10.60 6.47 -7.22
C PHE A 78 12.00 5.96 -7.56
N LEU A 79 12.78 5.56 -6.55
CA LEU A 79 14.09 4.93 -6.74
C LEU A 79 13.99 3.63 -7.53
N VAL A 80 13.02 2.77 -7.19
CA VAL A 80 12.78 1.51 -7.92
C VAL A 80 12.49 1.81 -9.38
N PHE A 81 11.63 2.79 -9.69
CA PHE A 81 11.43 3.23 -11.07
C PHE A 81 12.73 3.70 -11.72
N LYS A 82 13.53 4.53 -11.05
CA LYS A 82 14.84 4.96 -11.58
C LYS A 82 15.77 3.81 -11.89
N LEU A 83 15.81 2.77 -11.05
CA LEU A 83 16.62 1.57 -11.29
C LEU A 83 16.14 0.76 -12.51
N THR A 84 14.88 0.92 -12.94
CA THR A 84 14.37 0.32 -14.19
C THR A 84 14.66 1.16 -15.44
N THR A 85 15.09 2.41 -15.26
CA THR A 85 15.42 3.34 -16.35
C THR A 85 16.93 3.50 -16.44
N ASP A 86 17.51 3.52 -17.64
CA ASP A 86 18.95 3.77 -17.88
C ASP A 86 19.88 3.26 -16.76
N ILE A 87 20.07 1.94 -16.77
CA ILE A 87 20.73 1.21 -15.67
C ILE A 87 22.14 1.74 -15.40
N GLU A 88 22.87 2.15 -16.45
CA GLU A 88 24.24 2.65 -16.31
C GLU A 88 24.30 3.97 -15.53
N LEU A 89 23.32 4.85 -15.74
CA LEU A 89 23.25 6.13 -15.04
C LEU A 89 22.66 5.97 -13.64
N ASN A 90 21.67 5.10 -13.47
CA ASN A 90 20.88 5.03 -12.25
C ASN A 90 21.34 3.96 -11.25
N SER A 91 22.34 3.13 -11.58
CA SER A 91 22.85 2.07 -10.70
C SER A 91 23.33 2.55 -9.32
N TYR A 92 23.74 3.82 -9.20
CA TYR A 92 24.10 4.44 -7.92
C TYR A 92 22.91 4.58 -6.94
N GLY A 93 21.66 4.48 -7.43
CA GLY A 93 20.47 4.44 -6.57
C GLY A 93 20.45 3.26 -5.59
N VAL A 94 21.20 2.19 -5.90
CA VAL A 94 21.39 1.04 -5.00
C VAL A 94 21.94 1.48 -3.64
N PHE A 95 22.80 2.50 -3.59
CA PHE A 95 23.36 3.00 -2.32
C PHE A 95 22.31 3.64 -1.43
N LEU A 96 21.31 4.33 -2.00
CA LEU A 96 20.21 4.90 -1.23
C LEU A 96 19.32 3.79 -0.66
N CYS A 97 18.98 2.78 -1.46
CA CYS A 97 18.21 1.62 -1.00
C CYS A 97 18.91 0.82 0.10
N LYS A 98 20.25 0.89 0.18
CA LYS A 98 21.08 0.28 1.21
C LYS A 98 21.36 1.18 2.43
N SER A 99 20.91 2.44 2.41
CA SER A 99 21.09 3.31 3.56
C SER A 99 20.22 2.83 4.71
N PRO A 100 20.70 2.73 5.96
CA PRO A 100 19.87 2.30 7.10
C PRO A 100 18.62 3.18 7.30
N THR A 101 18.65 4.42 6.82
CA THR A 101 17.52 5.36 6.84
C THR A 101 16.44 5.01 5.81
N LEU A 102 16.79 4.32 4.72
CA LEU A 102 15.90 3.96 3.63
C LEU A 102 15.54 2.47 3.61
N ILE A 103 16.45 1.63 4.12
CA ILE A 103 16.23 0.20 4.31
C ILE A 103 14.95 0.07 5.13
N LEU A 104 14.04 -0.76 4.62
CA LEU A 104 13.01 -1.41 5.38
C LEU A 104 13.73 -2.16 6.52
N VAL A 105 13.93 -1.50 7.67
CA VAL A 105 14.92 -1.82 8.73
C VAL A 105 14.87 -3.27 9.24
N ASN A 106 13.90 -4.08 8.82
CA ASN A 106 13.72 -5.46 9.25
C ASN A 106 13.73 -6.50 8.12
N ASP A 107 14.02 -6.14 6.86
CA ASP A 107 14.04 -7.12 5.75
C ASP A 107 15.47 -7.57 5.42
N PRO A 108 15.93 -8.71 5.96
CA PRO A 108 17.28 -9.23 5.70
C PRO A 108 17.51 -9.55 4.22
N GLU A 109 16.47 -9.68 3.39
CA GLU A 109 16.60 -9.99 1.97
C GLU A 109 17.11 -8.79 1.15
N TYR A 110 16.86 -7.56 1.62
CA TYR A 110 17.46 -6.36 1.02
C TYR A 110 18.93 -6.16 1.44
N CYS A 111 19.38 -6.85 2.50
CA CYS A 111 20.67 -6.64 3.17
C CYS A 111 21.78 -7.59 2.73
N GLY A 112 21.74 -8.13 1.50
CA GLY A 112 22.88 -8.85 0.92
C GLY A 112 24.06 -7.90 0.69
N ILE A 113 24.81 -7.55 1.73
CA ILE A 113 25.97 -6.67 1.68
C ILE A 113 27.09 -7.39 0.91
N PRO A 114 27.65 -6.80 -0.16
CA PRO A 114 28.99 -7.16 -0.58
C PRO A 114 29.96 -6.44 0.35
N ASP A 115 30.78 -7.19 1.08
CA ASP A 115 31.79 -6.69 2.04
C ASP A 115 32.92 -5.86 1.40
N ASN A 116 32.82 -5.47 0.13
CA ASN A 116 33.93 -4.92 -0.63
C ASN A 116 33.74 -3.48 -1.07
N ASP A 117 34.76 -2.66 -0.80
CA ASP A 117 35.00 -1.29 -1.27
C ASP A 117 35.14 -1.18 -2.81
N LEU A 118 35.05 -2.29 -3.54
CA LEU A 118 35.16 -2.38 -4.99
C LEU A 118 33.88 -2.98 -5.59
N ILE A 119 32.78 -2.23 -5.49
CA ILE A 119 31.55 -2.60 -6.20
C ILE A 119 31.71 -2.23 -7.67
N SER A 120 31.93 -3.23 -8.53
CA SER A 120 31.93 -3.02 -9.99
C SER A 120 30.54 -2.61 -10.50
N LYS A 121 30.48 -2.04 -11.70
CA LYS A 121 29.20 -1.65 -12.31
C LYS A 121 28.25 -2.83 -12.48
N GLU A 122 28.79 -3.99 -12.82
CA GLU A 122 28.06 -5.26 -12.97
C GLU A 122 27.42 -5.67 -11.64
N VAL A 123 28.16 -5.53 -10.54
CA VAL A 123 27.63 -5.83 -9.20
C VAL A 123 26.49 -4.85 -8.84
N LEU A 124 26.66 -3.55 -9.10
CA LEU A 124 25.58 -2.57 -8.88
C LEU A 124 24.35 -2.89 -9.72
N GLN A 125 24.52 -3.27 -10.99
CA GLN A 125 23.42 -3.67 -11.86
C GLN A 125 22.68 -4.90 -11.33
N ARG A 126 23.40 -5.91 -10.83
CA ARG A 126 22.79 -7.09 -10.21
C ARG A 126 21.92 -6.71 -9.00
N TYR A 127 22.41 -5.81 -8.14
CA TYR A 127 21.63 -5.30 -7.01
C TYR A 127 20.42 -4.46 -7.45
N ALA A 128 20.58 -3.62 -8.47
CA ALA A 128 19.47 -2.84 -9.01
C ALA A 128 18.35 -3.77 -9.47
N ASN A 129 18.68 -4.82 -10.22
CA ASN A 129 17.72 -5.80 -10.71
C ASN A 129 17.04 -6.56 -9.55
N GLN A 130 17.78 -6.93 -8.52
CA GLN A 130 17.22 -7.57 -7.31
C GLN A 130 16.25 -6.65 -6.57
N ILE A 131 16.60 -5.38 -6.38
CA ILE A 131 15.73 -4.39 -5.72
C ILE A 131 14.41 -4.23 -6.50
N VAL A 132 14.48 -4.18 -7.83
CA VAL A 132 13.30 -4.10 -8.70
C VAL A 132 12.41 -5.33 -8.54
N GLU A 133 12.99 -6.53 -8.56
CA GLU A 133 12.22 -7.77 -8.41
C GLU A 133 11.60 -7.90 -7.02
N LEU A 134 12.36 -7.62 -5.96
CA LEU A 134 11.85 -7.63 -4.58
C LEU A 134 10.71 -6.61 -4.40
N SER A 135 10.87 -5.41 -4.96
CA SER A 135 9.81 -4.40 -4.93
C SER A 135 8.54 -4.87 -5.64
N PHE A 136 8.68 -5.59 -6.76
CA PHE A 136 7.54 -6.18 -7.47
C PHE A 136 6.82 -7.24 -6.64
N GLN A 137 7.55 -8.15 -5.99
CA GLN A 137 6.94 -9.18 -5.14
C GLN A 137 6.23 -8.55 -3.93
N ARG A 138 6.87 -7.59 -3.26
CA ARG A 138 6.24 -6.86 -2.14
C ARG A 138 5.02 -6.07 -2.58
N ASN A 139 5.04 -5.48 -3.79
CA ASN A 139 3.88 -4.77 -4.32
C ASN A 139 2.68 -5.72 -4.53
N LYS A 140 2.89 -6.97 -4.94
CA LYS A 140 1.77 -7.94 -5.02
C LYS A 140 1.14 -8.19 -3.66
N VAL A 141 1.97 -8.45 -2.64
CA VAL A 141 1.50 -8.65 -1.26
C VAL A 141 0.74 -7.41 -0.79
N TYR A 142 1.29 -6.21 -1.02
CA TYR A 142 0.62 -4.95 -0.69
C TYR A 142 -0.77 -4.83 -1.34
N GLN A 143 -0.92 -5.14 -2.62
CA GLN A 143 -2.21 -5.06 -3.32
C GLN A 143 -3.25 -6.02 -2.72
N GLU A 144 -2.82 -7.23 -2.32
CA GLU A 144 -3.69 -8.20 -1.66
C GLU A 144 -4.12 -7.73 -0.27
N LEU A 145 -3.19 -7.22 0.53
CA LEU A 145 -3.46 -6.73 1.89
C LEU A 145 -4.36 -5.49 1.89
N VAL A 146 -4.10 -4.53 1.00
CA VAL A 146 -4.95 -3.34 0.85
C VAL A 146 -6.37 -3.74 0.45
N LYS A 147 -6.51 -4.69 -0.46
CA LYS A 147 -7.82 -5.19 -0.86
C LYS A 147 -8.56 -5.84 0.32
N ALA A 148 -7.90 -6.73 1.05
CA ALA A 148 -8.49 -7.39 2.22
C ALA A 148 -8.91 -6.38 3.29
N TRP A 149 -8.05 -5.40 3.59
CA TRP A 149 -8.36 -4.35 4.56
C TRP A 149 -9.54 -3.47 4.13
N LYS A 150 -9.63 -3.11 2.84
CA LYS A 150 -10.77 -2.36 2.29
C LYS A 150 -12.07 -3.17 2.38
N GLU A 151 -12.03 -4.46 2.08
CA GLU A 151 -13.18 -5.37 2.19
C GLU A 151 -13.66 -5.48 3.64
N HIS A 152 -12.72 -5.66 4.59
CA HIS A 152 -13.01 -5.64 6.03
C HIS A 152 -13.66 -4.32 6.46
N CYS A 153 -13.06 -3.18 6.11
CA CYS A 153 -13.64 -1.86 6.42
C CYS A 153 -15.05 -1.69 5.82
N ALA A 154 -15.29 -2.21 4.61
CA ALA A 154 -16.57 -2.10 3.93
C ALA A 154 -17.66 -2.99 4.55
N GLU A 155 -17.31 -4.19 5.03
CA GLU A 155 -18.23 -5.07 5.75
C GLU A 155 -18.79 -4.38 7.00
N PHE A 156 -17.93 -3.65 7.72
CA PHE A 156 -18.29 -2.94 8.93
C PHE A 156 -18.62 -1.45 8.69
N LYS A 157 -19.03 -1.07 7.48
CA LYS A 157 -19.27 0.33 7.10
C LYS A 157 -20.28 1.09 7.99
N PHE A 158 -21.19 0.37 8.66
CA PHE A 158 -22.17 0.98 9.57
C PHE A 158 -21.65 1.14 10.99
N LEU A 159 -20.59 0.41 11.32
CA LEU A 159 -19.91 0.43 12.61
C LEU A 159 -18.56 1.16 12.52
N LEU A 160 -18.28 1.88 11.41
CA LEU A 160 -17.02 2.59 11.06
C LEU A 160 -16.50 3.43 12.21
N SER A 161 -15.93 2.72 13.15
CA SER A 161 -15.26 3.17 14.31
C SER A 161 -13.83 2.74 14.11
N ARG A 162 -12.92 3.58 14.59
CA ARG A 162 -11.50 3.30 14.60
C ARG A 162 -11.21 1.90 15.13
N GLY A 163 -11.97 1.46 16.14
CA GLY A 163 -11.82 0.13 16.75
C GLY A 163 -12.09 -1.05 15.82
N VAL A 164 -12.81 -0.86 14.71
CA VAL A 164 -13.07 -1.93 13.74
C VAL A 164 -12.04 -1.92 12.61
N CYS A 165 -11.76 -0.75 12.04
CA CYS A 165 -10.84 -0.60 10.92
C CYS A 165 -9.36 -0.72 11.33
N CYS A 166 -9.03 -0.45 12.60
CA CYS A 166 -7.64 -0.38 13.08
C CYS A 166 -7.30 -1.42 14.16
N ALA A 167 -8.03 -2.54 14.22
CA ALA A 167 -7.77 -3.60 15.21
C ALA A 167 -7.79 -5.03 14.65
N GLY A 168 -8.18 -5.22 13.38
CA GLY A 168 -8.27 -6.53 12.72
C GLY A 168 -6.94 -7.03 12.18
N ASP A 169 -6.85 -8.33 11.90
CA ASP A 169 -5.66 -8.97 11.34
C ASP A 169 -5.26 -8.30 10.01
N GLU A 170 -6.23 -7.90 9.19
CA GLU A 170 -6.01 -7.20 7.91
C GLU A 170 -5.31 -5.84 8.09
N TYR A 171 -5.58 -5.15 9.19
CA TYR A 171 -4.91 -3.90 9.53
C TYR A 171 -3.47 -4.15 9.97
N TRP A 172 -3.26 -5.13 10.85
CA TRP A 172 -1.93 -5.49 11.33
C TRP A 172 -1.03 -6.00 10.20
N ASP A 173 -1.55 -6.87 9.34
CA ASP A 173 -0.83 -7.37 8.17
C ASP A 173 -0.44 -6.20 7.24
N LEU A 174 -1.32 -5.21 7.09
CA LEU A 174 -1.02 -4.01 6.31
C LEU A 174 0.02 -3.10 6.97
N LEU A 175 0.18 -3.09 8.30
CA LEU A 175 1.29 -2.40 8.96
C LEU A 175 2.64 -3.04 8.64
N GLU A 176 2.68 -4.37 8.42
CA GLU A 176 3.92 -5.10 8.13
C GLU A 176 4.53 -4.75 6.76
N VAL A 177 3.77 -4.17 5.83
CA VAL A 177 4.31 -3.73 4.52
C VAL A 177 5.37 -2.65 4.67
N GLY A 178 5.26 -1.84 5.73
CA GLY A 178 6.23 -0.84 6.15
C GLY A 178 6.25 0.47 5.35
N PRO A 179 7.16 1.39 5.71
CA PRO A 179 7.17 2.77 5.22
C PRO A 179 7.44 2.94 3.72
N ALA A 180 8.01 1.94 3.05
CA ALA A 180 8.24 1.95 1.61
C ALA A 180 6.95 2.17 0.79
N PHE A 181 5.80 1.78 1.34
CA PHE A 181 4.51 1.85 0.67
C PHE A 181 3.73 3.13 0.96
N ILE A 182 4.28 4.10 1.69
CA ILE A 182 3.63 5.39 1.96
C ILE A 182 3.10 6.05 0.68
N PRO A 183 3.84 6.14 -0.45
CA PRO A 183 3.28 6.72 -1.68
C PRO A 183 2.06 5.98 -2.20
N HIS A 184 2.04 4.64 -2.09
CA HIS A 184 0.92 3.82 -2.53
C HIS A 184 -0.31 4.05 -1.64
N LEU A 185 -0.11 4.06 -0.32
CA LEU A 185 -1.16 4.36 0.66
C LEU A 185 -1.72 5.77 0.49
N MET A 186 -0.87 6.75 0.17
CA MET A 186 -1.31 8.11 -0.13
C MET A 186 -2.17 8.18 -1.39
N VAL A 187 -1.85 7.39 -2.43
CA VAL A 187 -2.72 7.28 -3.61
C VAL A 187 -4.08 6.74 -3.20
N GLU A 188 -4.14 5.69 -2.38
CA GLU A 188 -5.41 5.15 -1.89
C GLU A 188 -6.18 6.17 -1.04
N TYR A 189 -5.49 6.88 -0.15
CA TYR A 189 -6.07 7.92 0.68
C TYR A 189 -6.64 9.08 -0.16
N SER A 190 -6.03 9.41 -1.30
CA SER A 190 -6.54 10.46 -2.18
C SER A 190 -7.92 10.12 -2.78
N HIS A 191 -8.20 8.83 -3.00
CA HIS A 191 -9.47 8.34 -3.54
C HIS A 191 -10.53 8.18 -2.46
N ASP A 192 -10.13 7.86 -1.23
CA ASP A 192 -11.01 7.69 -0.08
C ASP A 192 -10.52 8.51 1.12
N ARG A 193 -10.78 9.82 1.08
CA ARG A 193 -10.41 10.74 2.17
C ARG A 193 -11.20 10.51 3.47
N GLY A 194 -12.33 9.81 3.37
CA GLY A 194 -13.16 9.47 4.52
C GLY A 194 -12.65 8.28 5.33
N GLY A 195 -11.76 7.46 4.77
CA GLY A 195 -11.22 6.27 5.42
C GLY A 195 -10.24 6.54 6.57
N TYR A 196 -9.72 5.45 7.14
CA TYR A 196 -8.74 5.46 8.24
C TYR A 196 -7.29 5.40 7.75
N TRP A 197 -7.04 5.80 6.51
CA TRP A 197 -5.70 5.79 5.90
C TRP A 197 -4.68 6.62 6.69
N TYR A 198 -5.09 7.75 7.26
CA TYR A 198 -4.22 8.59 8.09
C TYR A 198 -3.70 7.83 9.32
N GLU A 199 -4.51 6.95 9.91
CA GLU A 199 -4.15 6.17 11.08
C GLU A 199 -3.10 5.13 10.71
N LEU A 200 -3.34 4.41 9.61
CA LEU A 200 -2.44 3.41 9.07
C LEU A 200 -1.07 4.02 8.72
N ILE A 201 -1.06 5.14 7.99
CA ILE A 201 0.18 5.84 7.63
C ILE A 201 0.92 6.33 8.87
N HIS A 202 0.17 6.89 9.84
CA HIS A 202 0.74 7.35 11.10
C HIS A 202 1.39 6.21 11.88
N GLU A 203 0.73 5.06 11.98
CA GLU A 203 1.24 3.91 12.73
C GLU A 203 2.40 3.21 12.01
N ILE A 204 2.40 3.16 10.67
CA ILE A 204 3.56 2.69 9.89
C ILE A 204 4.80 3.53 10.17
N ILE A 205 4.65 4.86 10.28
CA ILE A 205 5.79 5.76 10.45
C ILE A 205 6.23 5.86 11.91
N HIS A 206 5.29 5.98 12.84
CA HIS A 206 5.57 6.28 14.25
C HIS A 206 5.47 5.06 15.17
N GLY A 207 4.99 3.92 14.67
CA GLY A 207 4.82 2.69 15.45
C GLY A 207 3.71 2.74 16.50
N ARG A 208 2.84 3.76 16.42
CA ARG A 208 1.71 4.01 17.32
C ARG A 208 0.56 4.64 16.55
N THR A 209 -0.66 4.43 17.01
CA THR A 209 -1.86 5.09 16.48
C THR A 209 -1.88 6.59 16.81
N THR A 210 -2.62 7.37 16.01
CA THR A 210 -3.04 8.72 16.40
C THR A 210 -3.97 8.65 17.62
N GLU A 211 -3.92 9.69 18.46
CA GLU A 211 -4.79 9.80 19.64
C GLU A 211 -6.27 9.87 19.23
N ALA A 212 -7.18 9.54 20.16
CA ALA A 212 -8.61 9.31 19.88
C ALA A 212 -9.33 10.45 19.13
N TYR A 213 -8.83 11.69 19.23
CA TYR A 213 -9.47 12.88 18.66
C TYR A 213 -9.06 13.18 17.20
N ALA A 214 -8.07 12.48 16.64
CA ALA A 214 -7.65 12.66 15.25
C ALA A 214 -8.79 12.43 14.24
N ILE A 215 -9.77 11.59 14.61
CA ILE A 215 -10.96 11.27 13.82
C ILE A 215 -11.82 12.49 13.47
N PHE A 216 -11.74 13.58 14.25
CA PHE A 216 -12.50 14.81 13.99
C PHE A 216 -11.83 15.73 12.98
N MET A 217 -10.61 15.42 12.53
CA MET A 217 -9.80 16.23 11.63
C MET A 217 -9.36 15.47 10.37
N ARG A 218 -10.13 14.46 9.92
CA ARG A 218 -9.76 13.60 8.78
C ARG A 218 -9.32 14.38 7.54
N ASP A 219 -10.04 15.45 7.19
CA ASP A 219 -9.70 16.27 6.02
C ASP A 219 -8.35 16.98 6.19
N LYS A 220 -8.07 17.52 7.38
CA LYS A 220 -6.79 18.18 7.69
C LYS A 220 -5.63 17.19 7.67
N TRP A 221 -5.86 15.95 8.11
CA TRP A 221 -4.84 14.90 8.05
C TRP A 221 -4.43 14.61 6.62
N PHE A 222 -5.35 14.56 5.66
CA PHE A 222 -5.00 14.35 4.26
C PHE A 222 -4.07 15.46 3.74
N ASP A 223 -4.40 16.72 4.01
CA ASP A 223 -3.58 17.86 3.56
C ASP A 223 -2.18 17.84 4.18
N VAL A 224 -2.08 17.53 5.47
CA VAL A 224 -0.82 17.46 6.21
C VAL A 224 0.05 16.28 5.73
N TRP A 225 -0.55 15.12 5.45
CA TRP A 225 0.18 13.99 4.86
C TRP A 225 0.58 14.24 3.40
N ARG A 226 -0.23 14.96 2.62
CA ARG A 226 0.12 15.39 1.27
C ARG A 226 1.33 16.33 1.29
N GLU A 227 1.34 17.32 2.18
CA GLU A 227 2.47 18.24 2.36
C GLU A 227 3.76 17.47 2.73
N PHE A 228 3.64 16.52 3.67
CA PHE A 228 4.74 15.63 4.02
C PHE A 228 5.26 14.85 2.81
N LEU A 229 4.38 14.26 2.00
CA LEU A 229 4.79 13.52 0.80
C LEU A 229 5.49 14.43 -0.22
N ASN A 230 5.02 15.67 -0.37
CA ASN A 230 5.44 16.61 -1.40
C ASN A 230 6.85 17.22 -1.22
N GLY A 231 7.47 17.15 -0.03
CA GLY A 231 8.85 17.64 0.09
C GLY A 231 9.49 17.65 1.46
N SER A 232 8.72 17.45 2.54
CA SER A 232 9.27 17.40 3.92
C SER A 232 10.28 16.26 4.08
N GLU A 233 11.20 16.39 5.03
CA GLU A 233 12.08 15.26 5.37
C GLU A 233 11.29 14.17 6.11
N TYR A 234 11.77 12.92 6.08
CA TYR A 234 11.04 11.80 6.69
C TYR A 234 10.83 11.97 8.20
N GLU A 235 11.83 12.52 8.90
CA GLU A 235 11.77 12.79 10.35
C GLU A 235 10.76 13.88 10.73
N GLN A 236 10.34 14.68 9.75
CA GLN A 236 9.32 15.72 9.90
C GLN A 236 7.90 15.16 9.70
N ALA A 237 7.73 13.84 9.67
CA ALA A 237 6.44 13.21 9.56
C ALA A 237 5.45 13.74 10.63
N PRO A 238 4.22 14.10 10.24
CA PRO A 238 3.18 14.59 11.14
C PRO A 238 2.96 13.68 12.35
N LYS A 239 3.28 14.20 13.56
CA LYS A 239 3.11 13.47 14.82
C LYS A 239 1.76 13.71 15.47
N TYR A 240 1.25 14.93 15.35
CA TYR A 240 0.04 15.36 16.03
C TYR A 240 -0.43 16.67 15.42
N ILE A 241 -1.73 16.79 15.23
CA ILE A 241 -2.37 18.04 14.82
C ILE A 241 -3.20 18.49 16.02
N PRO A 242 -2.78 19.53 16.75
CA PRO A 242 -3.58 20.08 17.83
C PRO A 242 -4.97 20.46 17.33
N ASN A 243 -5.99 20.05 18.07
CA ASN A 243 -7.38 20.39 17.83
C ASN A 243 -7.95 21.23 18.97
N GLU A 244 -9.16 21.74 18.77
CA GLU A 244 -9.85 22.59 19.74
C GLU A 244 -10.14 21.86 21.06
N TRP A 245 -10.31 20.54 21.03
CA TRP A 245 -10.47 19.74 22.24
C TRP A 245 -9.18 19.65 23.04
N ASP A 246 -8.04 19.57 22.38
CA ASP A 246 -6.74 19.59 23.05
C ASP A 246 -6.53 20.92 23.77
N LEU A 247 -6.93 22.04 23.14
CA LEU A 247 -6.96 23.36 23.77
C LEU A 247 -7.98 23.44 24.91
N TYR A 248 -9.15 22.80 24.76
CA TYR A 248 -10.16 22.74 25.79
C TYR A 248 -9.67 21.95 27.01
N PHE A 249 -9.08 20.78 26.84
CA PHE A 249 -8.59 19.96 27.95
C PHE A 249 -7.33 20.55 28.60
N THR A 250 -6.42 21.14 27.83
CA THR A 250 -5.24 21.83 28.38
C THR A 250 -5.60 23.18 29.02
N GLY A 251 -6.64 23.85 28.53
CA GLY A 251 -7.15 25.12 29.06
C GLY A 251 -8.09 24.97 30.26
N ALA A 252 -8.93 23.94 30.31
CA ALA A 252 -9.88 23.68 31.39
C ALA A 252 -9.20 23.33 32.72
N GLY A 253 -7.94 22.86 32.69
CA GLY A 253 -7.09 22.70 33.87
C GLY A 253 -6.58 24.03 34.46
N LYS A 254 -6.64 25.13 33.70
CA LYS A 254 -6.29 26.48 34.18
C LYS A 254 -7.56 27.25 34.55
N LYS A 255 -8.31 26.77 35.54
CA LYS A 255 -9.20 27.70 36.26
C LYS A 255 -8.31 28.77 36.90
N PRO A 256 -8.54 30.08 36.68
CA PRO A 256 -7.99 31.09 37.58
C PRO A 256 -8.57 30.77 38.95
N GLY A 257 -7.76 30.17 39.82
CA GLY A 257 -8.22 29.75 41.14
C GLY A 257 -8.79 30.96 41.88
N PRO A 258 -10.01 30.89 42.45
CA PRO A 258 -10.35 31.79 43.53
C PRO A 258 -9.44 31.43 44.71
N GLN A 259 -8.71 32.42 45.23
CA GLN A 259 -8.02 32.29 46.52
C GLN A 259 -9.06 32.00 47.60
N SER A 260 -9.31 30.73 47.94
CA SER A 260 -9.87 30.36 49.25
C SER A 260 -9.88 28.85 49.46
N SER A 261 -9.20 28.46 50.54
CA SER A 261 -9.28 27.22 51.31
C SER A 261 -10.67 26.59 51.40
N GLY A 262 -10.79 25.31 51.03
CA GLY A 262 -11.98 24.51 51.30
C GLY A 262 -11.90 23.10 50.72
N SER A 263 -11.70 22.12 51.61
CA SER A 263 -11.68 20.67 51.36
C SER A 263 -12.93 20.18 50.59
N GLY A 264 -12.71 19.39 49.55
CA GLY A 264 -13.76 18.68 48.82
C GLY A 264 -13.19 17.80 47.71
N LEU A 265 -13.09 16.50 47.98
CA LEU A 265 -12.73 15.42 47.05
C LEU A 265 -13.56 15.50 45.75
N VAL A 266 -12.87 15.59 44.61
CA VAL A 266 -13.46 15.37 43.28
C VAL A 266 -12.86 14.08 42.73
N GLU A 267 -13.68 13.04 42.69
CA GLU A 267 -13.40 11.77 42.05
C GLU A 267 -13.55 11.95 40.53
N MET A 268 -12.44 11.98 39.79
CA MET A 268 -12.45 11.89 38.33
C MET A 268 -12.63 10.42 37.94
N ILE A 269 -13.72 10.14 37.23
CA ILE A 269 -13.92 8.86 36.54
C ILE A 269 -12.88 8.79 35.41
N GLY A 270 -11.82 8.01 35.66
CA GLY A 270 -10.85 7.64 34.63
C GLY A 270 -11.49 6.71 33.62
N LEU A 271 -11.88 7.25 32.46
CA LEU A 271 -12.02 6.44 31.25
C LEU A 271 -10.61 6.15 30.73
N GLU A 272 -9.95 5.14 31.30
CA GLU A 272 -8.81 4.51 30.64
C GLU A 272 -9.33 3.87 29.35
N ALA A 273 -8.99 4.48 28.21
CA ALA A 273 -9.10 3.81 26.94
C ALA A 273 -8.23 2.55 27.00
N VAL A 274 -8.86 1.37 27.02
CA VAL A 274 -8.17 0.11 26.84
C VAL A 274 -7.61 0.11 25.42
N VAL A 275 -6.36 0.56 25.28
CA VAL A 275 -5.59 0.41 24.06
C VAL A 275 -5.33 -1.10 23.90
N PRO A 276 -5.76 -1.75 22.81
CA PRO A 276 -5.40 -3.14 22.56
C PRO A 276 -3.87 -3.23 22.57
N LYS A 277 -3.32 -4.01 23.50
CA LYS A 277 -1.88 -4.31 23.53
C LYS A 277 -1.47 -4.89 22.17
N ARG A 278 -0.25 -4.58 21.71
CA ARG A 278 0.33 -5.21 20.52
C ARG A 278 0.18 -6.73 20.63
N ARG A 279 -0.16 -7.40 19.54
CA ARG A 279 -0.18 -8.87 19.46
C ARG A 279 1.15 -9.49 19.92
N ASP A 280 2.26 -8.76 19.72
CA ASP A 280 3.61 -9.14 20.16
C ASP A 280 3.77 -9.21 21.69
N ASP A 281 2.99 -8.43 22.46
CA ASP A 281 2.98 -8.51 23.93
C ASP A 281 2.33 -9.82 24.43
N LEU A 282 1.59 -10.52 23.57
CA LEU A 282 0.96 -11.81 23.87
C LEU A 282 1.75 -13.01 23.33
N LEU A 283 2.61 -12.81 22.33
CA LEU A 283 3.30 -13.89 21.62
C LEU A 283 4.70 -13.43 21.18
N GLY A 284 5.65 -13.36 22.12
CA GLY A 284 6.99 -12.77 21.89
C GLY A 284 7.88 -13.46 20.85
N ARG A 285 7.61 -13.30 19.55
CA ARG A 285 8.54 -13.58 18.44
C ARG A 285 8.24 -12.71 17.20
N PRO A 286 9.27 -12.16 16.52
CA PRO A 286 9.10 -11.63 15.18
C PRO A 286 8.92 -12.80 14.19
N TYR A 287 7.84 -12.78 13.41
CA TYR A 287 7.62 -13.73 12.32
C TYR A 287 8.04 -13.07 10.99
N PRO A 288 8.85 -13.73 10.15
CA PRO A 288 9.16 -13.21 8.82
C PRO A 288 7.95 -13.36 7.88
N LEU A 289 7.61 -12.28 7.18
CA LEU A 289 6.53 -12.10 6.19
C LEU A 289 6.37 -13.28 5.18
N LEU A 290 7.47 -13.95 4.83
CA LEU A 290 7.48 -15.03 3.84
C LEU A 290 6.87 -16.34 4.34
N ASP A 291 6.95 -16.63 5.64
CA ASP A 291 6.35 -17.85 6.21
C ASP A 291 4.81 -17.76 6.22
N ARG A 292 4.25 -16.54 6.12
CA ARG A 292 2.81 -16.31 5.94
C ARG A 292 2.40 -16.22 4.47
N ALA A 293 3.20 -15.62 3.58
CA ALA A 293 2.94 -15.66 2.15
C ALA A 293 2.93 -17.10 1.59
N ALA A 294 3.83 -17.96 2.08
CA ALA A 294 3.84 -19.39 1.79
C ALA A 294 2.59 -20.11 2.35
N LYS A 295 2.18 -19.79 3.58
CA LYS A 295 0.96 -20.35 4.19
C LYS A 295 -0.33 -19.84 3.53
N LEU A 296 -0.35 -18.62 3.01
CA LEU A 296 -1.47 -18.08 2.25
C LEU A 296 -1.55 -18.72 0.86
N ALA A 297 -0.41 -18.96 0.19
CA ALA A 297 -0.37 -19.75 -1.04
C ALA A 297 -0.88 -21.19 -0.83
N ASP A 298 -0.51 -21.84 0.27
CA ASP A 298 -1.00 -23.17 0.66
C ASP A 298 -2.49 -23.16 1.04
N PHE A 299 -2.96 -22.13 1.74
CA PHE A 299 -4.38 -21.95 2.11
C PHE A 299 -5.28 -21.84 0.88
N TRP A 300 -4.82 -21.17 -0.19
CA TRP A 300 -5.56 -21.06 -1.45
C TRP A 300 -5.45 -22.31 -2.35
N SER A 301 -4.34 -23.06 -2.27
CA SER A 301 -4.20 -24.40 -2.89
C SER A 301 -5.20 -25.40 -2.29
N LEU A 302 -5.44 -25.33 -0.98
CA LEU A 302 -6.47 -26.12 -0.28
C LEU A 302 -7.91 -25.72 -0.66
N ARG A 303 -8.14 -24.45 -1.02
CA ARG A 303 -9.48 -23.95 -1.41
C ARG A 303 -9.85 -24.30 -2.85
N THR A 304 -8.87 -24.37 -3.76
CA THR A 304 -9.07 -24.79 -5.16
C THR A 304 -9.27 -26.31 -5.30
N THR A 305 -8.75 -27.10 -4.36
CA THR A 305 -8.92 -28.57 -4.35
C THR A 305 -10.31 -29.03 -3.87
N ARG A 306 -11.15 -28.14 -3.32
CA ARG A 306 -12.52 -28.45 -2.84
C ARG A 306 -13.66 -28.14 -3.82
N LEU A 307 -13.36 -27.81 -5.08
CA LEU A 307 -14.37 -27.69 -6.13
C LEU A 307 -14.18 -28.79 -7.18
N GLN A 308 -14.58 -30.02 -6.84
CA GLN A 308 -14.98 -31.02 -7.83
C GLN A 308 -16.51 -31.05 -7.94
N PRO A 309 -17.07 -31.25 -9.14
CA PRO A 309 -18.50 -31.16 -9.38
C PRO A 309 -19.21 -32.41 -8.84
N LEU A 310 -20.12 -32.23 -7.88
CA LEU A 310 -21.08 -33.27 -7.54
C LEU A 310 -22.02 -33.46 -8.72
N GLY A 311 -22.09 -34.72 -9.16
CA GLY A 311 -22.74 -35.17 -10.39
C GLY A 311 -24.24 -34.89 -10.45
N ALA A 312 -24.71 -34.88 -11.70
CA ALA A 312 -26.10 -34.76 -12.08
C ALA A 312 -26.99 -35.80 -11.39
N GLY A 313 -27.97 -35.31 -10.62
CA GLY A 313 -29.06 -36.10 -10.04
C GLY A 313 -30.40 -35.48 -10.42
N SER A 314 -31.12 -36.18 -11.31
CA SER A 314 -32.57 -36.18 -11.58
C SER A 314 -33.46 -35.29 -10.68
N VAL A 315 -34.15 -34.32 -11.30
CA VAL A 315 -35.22 -33.52 -10.70
C VAL A 315 -36.59 -34.10 -11.09
N THR A 316 -37.45 -34.37 -10.11
CA THR A 316 -38.91 -34.51 -10.29
C THR A 316 -39.58 -33.41 -9.44
N PRO A 317 -40.62 -32.69 -9.93
CA PRO A 317 -41.09 -31.49 -9.27
C PRO A 317 -42.16 -31.79 -8.22
N LEU A 318 -42.11 -31.11 -7.08
CA LEU A 318 -43.21 -31.04 -6.14
C LEU A 318 -43.62 -29.58 -5.95
N ILE A 319 -44.89 -29.35 -6.29
CA ILE A 319 -45.62 -28.09 -6.21
C ILE A 319 -45.76 -27.68 -4.73
N GLY A 320 -45.36 -26.44 -4.42
CA GLY A 320 -45.46 -25.86 -3.08
C GLY A 320 -45.89 -24.41 -3.17
N ILE A 321 -47.15 -24.18 -2.83
CA ILE A 321 -47.95 -22.95 -2.85
C ILE A 321 -47.24 -21.80 -2.11
N GLY A 322 -47.19 -20.63 -2.74
CA GLY A 322 -46.61 -19.41 -2.16
C GLY A 322 -47.59 -18.63 -1.28
N THR A 323 -47.02 -17.94 -0.29
CA THR A 323 -47.64 -16.81 0.42
C THR A 323 -46.67 -15.62 0.35
N PRO A 324 -47.12 -14.42 -0.05
CA PRO A 324 -46.27 -13.25 -0.09
C PRO A 324 -46.19 -12.58 1.29
N ILE A 325 -44.97 -12.38 1.78
CA ILE A 325 -44.70 -11.46 2.91
C ILE A 325 -44.65 -10.05 2.33
N SER A 326 -45.58 -9.21 2.80
CA SER A 326 -45.66 -7.79 2.47
C SER A 326 -44.66 -7.00 3.32
N ILE A 327 -43.74 -6.26 2.69
CA ILE A 327 -42.87 -5.31 3.37
C ILE A 327 -43.55 -3.94 3.31
N ASN A 328 -44.01 -3.44 4.46
CA ASN A 328 -44.53 -2.09 4.60
C ASN A 328 -43.38 -1.07 4.49
N THR A 329 -43.39 -0.28 3.43
CA THR A 329 -42.59 0.95 3.32
C THR A 329 -43.26 2.04 4.18
N ILE A 330 -42.54 2.52 5.20
CA ILE A 330 -42.93 3.72 5.96
C ILE A 330 -42.64 4.93 5.06
N VAL A 331 -43.70 5.63 4.64
CA VAL A 331 -43.64 6.93 3.96
C VAL A 331 -43.88 8.02 5.00
N THR A 332 -42.88 8.86 5.22
CA THR A 332 -43.02 10.11 5.99
C THR A 332 -43.46 11.23 5.04
N PRO A 333 -44.48 12.05 5.36
CA PRO A 333 -44.94 13.10 4.45
C PRO A 333 -44.09 14.37 4.60
N LEU A 334 -43.67 14.94 3.48
CA LEU A 334 -43.14 16.30 3.37
C LEU A 334 -44.17 17.17 2.63
N ILE A 335 -44.67 18.19 3.33
CA ILE A 335 -45.63 19.17 2.86
C ILE A 335 -44.90 20.31 2.13
N GLY A 336 -45.30 20.58 0.87
CA GLY A 336 -45.24 21.86 0.14
C GLY A 336 -43.85 22.41 -0.21
N ILE A 337 -43.59 23.10 -1.33
CA ILE A 337 -44.42 23.92 -2.21
C ILE A 337 -43.73 24.01 -3.61
N GLY A 338 -44.51 23.83 -4.69
CA GLY A 338 -44.45 24.63 -5.93
C GLY A 338 -43.31 24.48 -6.95
N THR A 339 -43.51 23.68 -8.00
CA THR A 339 -43.59 24.07 -9.44
C THR A 339 -43.32 22.85 -10.35
N PRO A 340 -44.03 22.67 -11.49
CA PRO A 340 -43.93 21.46 -12.28
C PRO A 340 -42.80 21.55 -13.32
N ILE A 341 -41.79 20.67 -13.21
CA ILE A 341 -40.85 20.39 -14.30
C ILE A 341 -41.43 19.25 -15.15
N SER A 342 -41.67 19.55 -16.43
CA SER A 342 -42.10 18.59 -17.45
C SER A 342 -40.96 17.62 -17.75
N ILE A 343 -41.08 16.36 -17.32
CA ILE A 343 -40.16 15.28 -17.73
C ILE A 343 -40.78 14.55 -18.91
N ARG A 344 -40.20 14.75 -20.10
CA ARG A 344 -40.49 13.95 -21.30
C ARG A 344 -39.94 12.54 -21.11
N THR A 345 -40.80 11.56 -21.30
CA THR A 345 -40.49 10.13 -21.39
C THR A 345 -39.54 9.86 -22.55
N ILE A 346 -38.32 9.39 -22.27
CA ILE A 346 -37.45 8.79 -23.29
C ILE A 346 -37.73 7.28 -23.30
N LYS A 347 -38.42 6.81 -24.34
CA LYS A 347 -38.47 5.40 -24.71
C LYS A 347 -37.11 5.02 -25.30
N ILE A 348 -36.38 4.10 -24.68
CA ILE A 348 -35.30 3.37 -25.35
C ILE A 348 -35.86 1.99 -25.72
N GLN A 349 -36.28 1.86 -26.97
CA GLN A 349 -36.45 0.58 -27.67
C GLN A 349 -35.13 0.24 -28.36
N GLY A 350 -34.67 -1.01 -28.24
CA GLY A 350 -33.58 -1.49 -29.08
C GLY A 350 -32.86 -2.72 -28.57
N VAL A 351 -33.56 -3.85 -28.46
CA VAL A 351 -32.93 -5.18 -28.47
C VAL A 351 -32.38 -5.40 -29.88
N ARG A 352 -31.09 -5.65 -30.02
CA ARG A 352 -30.49 -6.22 -31.23
C ARG A 352 -29.77 -7.51 -30.88
N THR A 353 -30.38 -8.62 -31.26
CA THR A 353 -29.75 -9.91 -31.49
C THR A 353 -28.89 -9.84 -32.76
N PHE A 354 -27.72 -10.49 -32.75
CA PHE A 354 -26.95 -10.80 -33.95
C PHE A 354 -26.73 -12.32 -34.06
N PRO A 355 -26.64 -12.86 -35.29
CA PRO A 355 -26.87 -14.28 -35.56
C PRO A 355 -25.58 -15.12 -35.60
N LYS A 356 -25.80 -16.43 -35.42
CA LYS A 356 -24.91 -17.56 -35.74
C LYS A 356 -24.94 -17.86 -37.25
N SER A 357 -23.77 -18.00 -37.87
CA SER A 357 -23.44 -18.97 -38.95
C SER A 357 -21.93 -18.86 -39.24
N ALA A 358 -21.09 -19.85 -38.97
CA ALA A 358 -20.84 -21.07 -39.75
C ALA A 358 -20.25 -20.81 -41.15
N ALA A 359 -18.94 -21.05 -41.30
CA ALA A 359 -18.32 -21.48 -42.55
C ALA A 359 -17.01 -22.23 -42.22
N GLU A 360 -16.93 -23.45 -42.75
CA GLU A 360 -15.83 -24.41 -42.67
C GLU A 360 -14.70 -24.10 -43.68
N GLY A 361 -13.56 -24.76 -43.46
CA GLY A 361 -12.42 -24.87 -44.38
C GLY A 361 -11.12 -24.57 -43.61
N GLY A 362 -10.25 -25.51 -43.24
CA GLY A 362 -9.85 -26.75 -43.90
C GLY A 362 -8.37 -26.60 -44.29
N LEU A 363 -7.50 -27.41 -43.66
CA LEU A 363 -6.03 -27.59 -43.81
C LEU A 363 -5.40 -27.56 -42.40
N GLY A 364 -4.63 -28.53 -41.91
CA GLY A 364 -4.08 -29.77 -42.44
C GLY A 364 -3.01 -30.23 -41.44
N GLN A 365 -3.04 -31.53 -41.12
CA GLN A 365 -1.97 -32.41 -40.61
C GLN A 365 -0.67 -31.76 -40.07
N GLU A 366 -0.36 -32.02 -38.79
CA GLU A 366 0.83 -32.80 -38.38
C GLU A 366 0.96 -32.80 -36.83
N MET A 367 0.55 -33.91 -36.19
CA MET A 367 0.99 -34.25 -34.84
C MET A 367 0.88 -35.77 -34.67
N LEU A 368 1.99 -36.48 -34.84
CA LEU A 368 2.27 -37.74 -34.15
C LEU A 368 3.72 -38.15 -34.38
N GLN A 369 4.28 -38.74 -33.32
CA GLN A 369 5.58 -39.41 -33.20
C GLN A 369 6.77 -38.52 -32.81
N LEU A 370 7.17 -38.61 -31.53
CA LEU A 370 8.32 -39.44 -31.15
C LEU A 370 8.43 -39.56 -29.62
N ARG A 371 8.02 -40.72 -29.11
CA ARG A 371 8.52 -41.31 -27.86
C ARG A 371 9.63 -42.27 -28.26
N GLY A 372 10.80 -42.19 -27.64
CA GLY A 372 11.69 -43.36 -27.56
C GLY A 372 13.19 -43.09 -27.60
N ARG A 373 13.79 -43.12 -26.40
CA ARG A 373 15.07 -43.74 -26.03
C ARG A 373 16.28 -43.59 -26.97
N CYS A 374 17.36 -43.06 -26.40
CA CYS A 374 18.64 -43.79 -26.45
C CYS A 374 19.49 -43.44 -25.22
N GLN A 375 19.67 -44.43 -24.34
CA GLN A 375 20.88 -44.59 -23.54
C GLN A 375 21.96 -45.15 -24.47
N ARG A 376 23.12 -44.51 -24.51
CA ARG A 376 24.41 -45.17 -24.36
C ARG A 376 25.48 -44.16 -24.01
#